data_AF-A0A2H0AJF5-F1
#
_entry.id   AF-A0A2H0AJF5-F1
#
_cell.length_a   1.000
_cell.length_b   1.000
_cell.length_c   1.000
_cell.angle_alpha   90.00
_cell.angle_beta   90.00
_cell.angle_gamma   90.00
#
_symmetry.space_group_name_H-M   'P 1'
#
loop_
_entity.id
_entity.type
_entity.pdbx_description
1 polymer ?
#
loop_
_entity_poly.entity_id
_entity_poly.type
_entity_poly.pdbx_seq_one_letter_code
_entity_poly.pdbx_strand_id
1 'polypeptide(L)'
;MQRKRAFEPYDVVIASGGQVGIIVDFSELEGVKARFREGRRPGSHFAPGCCHVLDYTTQVPVLFEDGTYNVMRGLGIRKFKDADQVKRQALERMLTGA
;
A
#
# COMPACT_ATOMS: atom_id res chain seq x y z
N MET A 1 -0.98 24.49 -7.30
CA MET A 1 0.09 23.88 -6.47
C MET A 1 -0.03 22.37 -6.59
N GLN A 2 0.91 21.68 -7.23
CA GLN A 2 0.89 20.20 -7.22
C GLN A 2 1.15 19.73 -5.79
N ARG A 3 0.21 18.97 -5.21
CA ARG A 3 0.43 18.26 -3.94
C ARG A 3 1.64 17.35 -4.12
N LYS A 4 2.76 17.65 -3.45
CA LYS A 4 3.92 16.75 -3.41
C LYS A 4 3.45 15.43 -2.79
N ARG A 5 3.34 14.38 -3.60
CA ARG A 5 3.10 13.01 -3.13
C ARG A 5 4.46 12.35 -2.90
N ALA A 6 4.64 11.67 -1.78
CA ALA A 6 5.85 10.89 -1.54
C ALA A 6 5.83 9.57 -2.33
N PHE A 7 4.64 9.13 -2.69
CA PHE A 7 4.39 7.86 -3.33
C PHE A 7 3.40 7.99 -4.49
N GLU A 8 3.50 7.10 -5.47
CA GLU A 8 2.58 7.00 -6.61
C GLU A 8 1.84 5.66 -6.59
N PRO A 9 0.61 5.59 -7.15
CA PRO A 9 -0.05 4.32 -7.38
C PRO A 9 0.86 3.34 -8.13
N TYR A 10 0.79 2.07 -7.78
CA TYR A 10 1.61 0.98 -8.34
C TYR A 10 3.11 1.03 -8.02
N ASP A 11 3.57 2.01 -7.24
CA ASP A 11 4.91 1.94 -6.66
C ASP A 11 5.04 0.68 -5.80
N VAL A 12 6.16 -0.03 -5.97
CA VAL A 12 6.53 -1.13 -5.07
C VAL A 12 7.20 -0.54 -3.83
N VAL A 13 6.75 -0.97 -2.67
CA VAL A 13 7.25 -0.52 -1.37
C VAL A 13 7.63 -1.70 -0.49
N ILE A 14 8.54 -1.44 0.44
CA ILE A 14 8.88 -2.36 1.52
C ILE A 14 8.49 -1.71 2.85
N ALA A 15 7.75 -2.44 3.68
CA ALA A 15 7.43 -2.01 5.03
C ALA A 15 8.65 -2.17 5.95
N SER A 16 8.67 -1.45 7.07
CA SER A 16 9.76 -1.56 8.07
C SER A 16 10.01 -2.99 8.59
N GLY A 17 9.03 -3.90 8.46
CA GLY A 17 9.17 -5.32 8.77
C GLY A 17 9.74 -6.19 7.65
N GLY A 18 10.20 -5.61 6.53
CA GLY A 18 10.79 -6.33 5.40
C GLY A 18 9.80 -6.90 4.39
N GLN A 19 8.50 -6.77 4.63
CA GLN A 19 7.45 -7.27 3.75
C GLN A 19 7.23 -6.33 2.56
N VAL A 20 7.11 -6.91 1.36
CA VAL A 20 6.96 -6.17 0.11
C VAL A 20 5.47 -6.01 -0.23
N GLY A 21 5.12 -4.85 -0.75
CA GLY A 21 3.77 -4.55 -1.21
C GLY A 21 3.76 -3.54 -2.35
N ILE A 22 2.58 -3.31 -2.89
CA ILE A 22 2.31 -2.38 -3.97
C ILE A 22 1.30 -1.34 -3.51
N ILE A 23 1.49 -0.09 -3.92
CA ILE A 23 0.57 0.99 -3.59
C ILE A 23 -0.67 0.86 -4.46
N VAL A 24 -1.83 0.88 -3.82
CA VAL A 24 -3.13 0.71 -4.48
C VAL A 24 -3.66 2.08 -4.89
N ASP A 25 -4.23 2.20 -6.09
CA ASP A 25 -4.96 3.42 -6.44
C ASP A 25 -6.27 3.56 -5.63
N PHE A 26 -6.76 4.79 -5.46
CA PHE A 26 -8.02 5.04 -4.75
C PHE A 26 -9.21 4.39 -5.45
N SER A 27 -9.22 4.33 -6.79
CA SER A 27 -10.28 3.70 -7.56
C SER A 27 -10.34 2.18 -7.35
N GLU A 28 -9.21 1.55 -7.03
CA GLU A 28 -9.08 0.09 -6.85
C GLU A 28 -9.17 -0.34 -5.39
N LEU A 29 -9.02 0.60 -4.45
CA LEU A 29 -8.99 0.31 -3.02
C LEU A 29 -10.27 -0.38 -2.53
N GLU A 30 -11.45 0.03 -3.00
CA GLU A 30 -12.71 -0.62 -2.61
C GLU A 30 -12.77 -2.07 -3.10
N GLY A 31 -12.27 -2.35 -4.31
CA GLY A 31 -12.13 -3.72 -4.83
C GLY A 31 -11.13 -4.55 -4.03
N VAL A 32 -10.02 -3.94 -3.60
CA VAL A 32 -9.03 -4.58 -2.73
C VAL A 32 -9.64 -4.90 -1.36
N LYS A 33 -10.38 -3.98 -0.74
CA LYS A 33 -11.06 -4.22 0.54
C LYS A 33 -12.12 -5.32 0.46
N ALA A 34 -12.78 -5.47 -0.68
CA ALA A 34 -13.77 -6.51 -0.89
C ALA A 34 -13.13 -7.90 -1.07
N ARG A 35 -11.91 -7.96 -1.62
CA ARG A 35 -11.22 -9.22 -1.97
C ARG A 35 -10.23 -9.68 -0.89
N PHE A 36 -9.64 -8.76 -0.17
CA PHE A 36 -8.55 -9.02 0.77
C PHE A 36 -8.89 -8.53 2.16
N ARG A 37 -8.42 -9.26 3.18
CA ARG A 37 -8.59 -8.85 4.58
C ARG A 37 -7.55 -7.81 4.98
N GLU A 38 -7.90 -6.97 5.95
CA GLU A 38 -6.94 -6.05 6.55
C GLU A 38 -5.96 -6.79 7.46
N GLY A 39 -4.65 -6.62 7.25
CA GLY A 39 -3.61 -7.37 7.97
C GLY A 39 -3.26 -6.84 9.36
N ARG A 40 -3.79 -5.68 9.77
CA ARG A 40 -3.43 -4.93 11.00
C ARG A 40 -1.91 -4.79 11.25
N ARG A 41 -1.17 -4.35 10.24
CA ARG A 41 0.30 -4.30 10.27
C ARG A 41 0.86 -3.19 11.19
N PRO A 42 2.04 -3.39 11.80
CA PRO A 42 2.71 -2.31 12.52
C PRO A 42 2.97 -1.12 11.59
N GLY A 43 2.51 0.06 12.00
CA GLY A 43 2.53 1.25 11.14
C GLY A 43 1.25 1.52 10.36
N SER A 44 0.23 0.64 10.46
CA SER A 44 -1.12 0.86 9.93
C SER A 44 -2.12 1.40 10.98
N HIS A 45 -1.67 1.62 12.21
CA HIS A 45 -2.52 2.12 13.29
C HIS A 45 -2.57 3.66 13.29
N PHE A 46 -3.77 4.20 13.11
CA PHE A 46 -4.07 5.62 13.21
C PHE A 46 -4.90 5.85 14.49
N ALA A 47 -4.64 6.94 15.20
CA ALA A 47 -5.38 7.26 16.42
C ALA A 47 -6.88 7.45 16.10
N PRO A 48 -7.80 7.06 17.01
CA PRO A 48 -9.23 7.31 16.84
C PRO A 48 -9.49 8.81 16.66
N GLY A 49 -10.21 9.18 15.60
CA GLY A 49 -10.46 10.57 15.21
C GLY A 49 -9.46 11.17 14.22
N CYS A 50 -8.45 10.41 13.78
CA CYS A 50 -7.56 10.84 12.69
C CYS A 50 -8.32 10.80 11.36
N CYS A 51 -8.26 11.89 10.58
CA CYS A 51 -8.90 11.99 9.28
C CYS A 51 -8.37 10.88 8.36
N HIS A 52 -9.20 9.89 7.98
CA HIS A 52 -8.86 8.83 7.02
C HIS A 52 -8.80 9.36 5.57
N VAL A 53 -8.04 10.44 5.35
CA VAL A 53 -7.85 11.03 4.04
C VAL A 53 -6.58 10.43 3.46
N LEU A 54 -6.76 9.50 2.54
CA LEU A 54 -5.64 8.96 1.78
C LEU A 54 -5.02 10.07 0.93
N ASP A 55 -3.72 10.25 1.06
CA ASP A 55 -3.02 11.39 0.48
C ASP A 55 -1.69 11.00 -0.19
N TYR A 56 -1.34 9.72 -0.17
CA TYR A 56 -0.09 9.16 -0.70
C TYR A 56 1.18 9.79 -0.11
N THR A 57 1.08 10.43 1.06
CA THR A 57 2.22 10.98 1.81
C THR A 57 2.16 10.51 3.26
N THR A 58 1.03 10.72 3.95
CA THR A 58 0.84 10.27 5.33
C THR A 58 0.06 8.97 5.40
N GLN A 59 -0.97 8.81 4.56
CA GLN A 59 -1.81 7.62 4.47
C GLN A 59 -1.72 7.03 3.08
N VAL A 60 -1.17 5.83 3.01
CA VAL A 60 -0.82 5.15 1.77
C VAL A 60 -1.45 3.76 1.78
N PRO A 61 -2.45 3.47 0.93
CA PRO A 61 -3.00 2.13 0.83
C PRO A 61 -1.99 1.19 0.16
N VAL A 62 -1.68 0.07 0.80
CA VAL A 62 -0.71 -0.91 0.31
C VAL A 62 -1.34 -2.30 0.35
N LEU A 63 -1.26 -3.01 -0.78
CA LEU A 63 -1.53 -4.45 -0.88
C LEU A 63 -0.21 -5.20 -0.77
N PHE A 64 -0.12 -6.17 0.13
CA PHE A 64 1.10 -6.92 0.38
C PHE A 64 1.09 -8.29 -0.27
N GLU A 65 2.27 -8.87 -0.45
CA GLU A 65 2.50 -10.17 -1.10
C GLU A 65 1.79 -11.35 -0.41
N ASP A 66 1.39 -11.19 0.86
CA ASP A 66 0.66 -12.20 1.63
C ASP A 66 -0.87 -12.16 1.42
N GLY A 67 -1.36 -11.30 0.52
CA GLY A 67 -2.80 -11.15 0.27
C GLY A 67 -3.54 -10.39 1.36
N THR A 68 -2.83 -9.56 2.13
CA THR A 68 -3.44 -8.60 3.05
C THR A 68 -3.24 -7.19 2.55
N TYR A 69 -4.20 -6.31 2.84
CA TYR A 69 -4.02 -4.88 2.61
C TYR A 69 -3.92 -4.14 3.93
N ASN A 70 -3.24 -2.99 3.93
CA ASN A 70 -3.27 -2.02 5.02
C ASN A 70 -3.14 -0.61 4.47
N VAL A 71 -3.81 0.35 5.12
CA VAL A 71 -3.43 1.75 4.97
C VAL A 71 -2.21 1.98 5.87
N MET A 72 -1.06 2.25 5.28
CA MET A 72 0.20 2.43 5.97
C MET A 72 0.50 3.91 6.20
N ARG A 73 1.17 4.21 7.31
CA ARG A 73 1.84 5.50 7.46
C ARG A 73 2.99 5.60 6.46
N GLY A 74 3.12 6.73 5.77
CA GLY A 74 4.23 6.93 4.83
C GLY A 74 5.62 6.74 5.43
N LEU A 75 5.80 7.03 6.73
CA LEU A 75 7.04 6.77 7.47
C LEU A 75 7.33 5.28 7.74
N GLY A 76 6.30 4.42 7.65
CA GLY A 76 6.40 2.98 7.90
C GLY A 76 6.71 2.15 6.65
N ILE A 77 6.83 2.80 5.49
CA ILE A 77 7.09 2.18 4.19
C ILE A 77 8.15 2.98 3.42
N ARG A 78 8.88 2.33 2.52
CA ARG A 78 9.87 2.98 1.65
C ARG A 78 9.75 2.43 0.24
N LYS A 79 10.03 3.24 -0.79
CA LYS A 79 10.07 2.76 -2.17
C LYS A 79 11.12 1.66 -2.29
N PHE A 80 10.73 0.54 -2.87
CA PHE A 80 11.60 -0.62 -3.07
C PHE A 80 11.87 -0.77 -4.56
N LYS A 81 12.91 -0.07 -5.03
CA LYS A 81 13.29 -0.03 -6.46
C LYS A 81 13.93 -1.32 -6.94
N ASP A 82 14.58 -2.06 -6.03
CA ASP A 82 15.22 -3.35 -6.28
C ASP A 82 14.26 -4.54 -6.11
N ALA A 83 12.95 -4.29 -6.19
CA ALA A 83 11.98 -5.37 -6.18
C ALA A 83 12.21 -6.30 -7.37
N ASP A 84 12.45 -7.57 -7.08
CA ASP A 84 12.56 -8.60 -8.11
C ASP A 84 11.33 -8.56 -9.04
N GLN A 85 11.57 -8.66 -10.35
CA GLN A 85 10.51 -8.53 -11.36
C GLN A 85 9.40 -9.56 -11.15
N VAL A 86 9.72 -10.73 -10.59
CA VAL A 86 8.76 -11.78 -10.24
C VAL A 86 7.81 -11.31 -9.13
N LYS A 87 8.34 -10.65 -8.10
CA LYS A 87 7.52 -10.12 -6.99
C LYS A 87 6.60 -8.99 -7.45
N ARG A 88 7.11 -8.11 -8.31
CA ARG A 88 6.33 -7.03 -8.91
C ARG A 88 5.14 -7.57 -9.71
N GLN A 89 5.38 -8.55 -10.60
CA GLN A 89 4.33 -9.18 -11.39
C GLN A 89 3.29 -9.90 -10.52
N ALA A 90 3.71 -10.57 -9.45
CA ALA A 90 2.77 -11.22 -8.53
C ALA A 90 1.81 -10.21 -7.88
N LEU A 91 2.35 -9.08 -7.40
CA LEU A 91 1.56 -8.00 -6.81
C LEU A 91 0.62 -7.34 -7.83
N GLU A 92 1.10 -7.06 -9.05
CA GLU A 92 0.29 -6.48 -10.13
C GLU A 92 -0.89 -7.41 -10.52
N ARG A 93 -0.66 -8.73 -10.59
CA ARG A 93 -1.70 -9.73 -10.87
C ARG A 93 -2.77 -9.77 -9.77
N MET A 94 -2.34 -9.73 -8.50
CA MET A 94 -3.28 -9.72 -7.37
C MET A 94 -4.20 -8.50 -7.43
N LEU A 95 -3.65 -7.35 -7.82
CA LEU A 95 -4.37 -6.10 -7.96
C LEU A 95 -5.39 -6.16 -9.11
N THR A 96 -4.98 -6.59 -10.31
CA THR A 96 -5.84 -6.68 -11.51
C THR A 96 -6.89 -7.80 -11.44
N GLY A 97 -6.75 -8.78 -10.55
CA GLY A 97 -7.77 -9.81 -10.35
C GLY A 97 -8.01 -10.72 -11.56
N ALA A 98 -6.94 -10.98 -12.33
CA ALA A 98 -6.93 -12.00 -13.35
C ALA A 98 -6.73 -13.39 -12.75
#